data_AF-A0AAV5FCH6-F1
#
_entry.id   AF-A0AAV5FCH6-F1
#
_cell.length_a   1.000
_cell.length_b   1.000
_cell.length_c   1.000
_cell.angle_alpha   90.00
_cell.angle_beta   90.00
_cell.angle_gamma   90.00
#
_symmetry.space_group_name_H-M   'P 1'
#
loop_
_entity.id
_entity.type
_entity.pdbx_description
1 polymer ?
#
loop_
_entity_poly.entity_id
_entity_poly.type
_entity_poly.pdbx_seq_one_letter_code
_entity_poly.pdbx_strand_id
1 'polypeptide(L)'
;MASPAPANGVVYAANGGLLDPLLVSADDRVGSTKKAGHGAKGKYWVPADKAERRAAKESGGEDGRALLFRSYKVKGTLLHPYRALICMRVIAVLLFFIWRIKHNKSDVMWFWTLSVAGDVWFGFSWLLNQLPKFNPVKTIPDIAALKRHYDLPDGTSRLPGIDVFVTTADPIDEPILYTMNCVLSILAVDYPVDRLSCYLSDDSGALMLYEALVEVGKFAPLWVPFCRKYSIEPRAPESYFEHVAPPQAGRVTQDFLNDYRRVQLEYDEFRARLDKLADTIRKRSDVYNSMRAEGDQKATWMANGTQWPGTWIDPTENHRKGHHAGIAKVVLDHPSRGHHDGSETNSPSIGATDERLPMLVYVSREKNPSYDHNKKAGALNAQLRASALISNGQLIINFDCDHYINNSQALRSAVCFMLDQRDGDNTAFVQFPQRFDNVDPTDRYGNHNRVFFDGTMLALNGLQGPSYLGTGCMFRRLALYVSKALKQERTITPPPLDDTFFAELERVVSCAFDKETDWGKGVGYIYDIATEDIVTGFRIHGQGWRSLYCTMEHDAFCGIAPINLTERLHQIVRWSGGSLEMFFSHNNPLIGGKKLWLIQRVSYLNMTVYPVTSIFILIYALQPSDVAYPC
;
A
#
# COMPACT_ATOMS: atom_id res chain seq x y z
N MET A 1 -34.01 24.57 -19.24
CA MET A 1 -35.39 24.16 -19.58
C MET A 1 -35.37 22.69 -19.94
N ALA A 2 -36.29 21.92 -19.34
CA ALA A 2 -36.55 20.47 -19.50
C ALA A 2 -35.49 19.49 -18.95
N SER A 3 -35.74 19.01 -17.73
CA SER A 3 -35.26 17.71 -17.21
C SER A 3 -35.78 16.55 -18.05
N PRO A 4 -35.08 15.41 -18.11
CA PRO A 4 -35.72 14.11 -18.28
C PRO A 4 -35.95 13.43 -16.92
N ALA A 5 -37.12 12.83 -16.79
CA ALA A 5 -37.64 12.06 -15.66
C ALA A 5 -36.90 10.70 -15.48
N PRO A 6 -37.03 10.02 -14.33
CA PRO A 6 -36.25 8.84 -14.00
C PRO A 6 -36.76 7.61 -14.76
N ALA A 7 -35.84 6.86 -15.37
CA ALA A 7 -36.16 5.57 -15.98
C ALA A 7 -36.28 4.48 -14.90
N ASN A 8 -37.41 3.78 -14.96
CA ASN A 8 -37.82 2.69 -14.07
C ASN A 8 -36.79 1.55 -14.02
N GLY A 9 -36.75 0.90 -12.85
CA GLY A 9 -35.87 -0.22 -12.54
C GLY A 9 -35.96 -1.37 -13.54
N VAL A 10 -34.78 -1.84 -13.95
CA VAL A 10 -34.59 -3.12 -14.61
C VAL A 10 -33.66 -3.94 -13.74
N VAL A 11 -34.23 -4.96 -13.10
CA VAL A 11 -33.50 -6.05 -12.45
C VAL A 11 -32.91 -6.91 -13.58
N TYR A 12 -31.59 -6.89 -13.76
CA TYR A 12 -30.92 -7.77 -14.71
C TYR A 12 -30.52 -9.07 -14.01
N ALA A 13 -31.18 -10.16 -14.44
CA ALA A 13 -30.90 -11.52 -14.04
C ALA A 13 -29.51 -11.97 -14.52
N ALA A 14 -28.85 -12.77 -13.67
CA ALA A 14 -27.60 -13.44 -13.94
C ALA A 14 -27.68 -14.31 -15.20
N ASN A 15 -26.73 -14.11 -16.12
CA ASN A 15 -26.43 -15.07 -17.18
C ASN A 15 -24.97 -15.49 -17.07
N GLY A 16 -24.80 -16.76 -16.74
CA GLY A 16 -23.51 -17.43 -16.65
C GLY A 16 -22.90 -17.76 -18.00
N GLY A 17 -21.58 -17.89 -17.99
CA GLY A 17 -20.78 -18.39 -19.10
C GLY A 17 -19.38 -17.79 -19.08
N LEU A 18 -18.37 -18.61 -18.76
CA LEU A 18 -16.93 -18.35 -18.90
C LEU A 18 -16.22 -17.43 -17.89
N LEU A 19 -16.52 -17.50 -16.59
CA LEU A 19 -15.65 -16.91 -15.56
C LEU A 19 -15.63 -17.77 -14.29
N ASP A 20 -14.66 -18.67 -14.19
CA ASP A 20 -14.24 -19.28 -12.91
C ASP A 20 -12.74 -18.96 -12.67
N PRO A 21 -12.36 -17.68 -12.47
CA PRO A 21 -11.03 -17.34 -12.01
C PRO A 21 -10.84 -17.77 -10.54
N LEU A 22 -9.59 -18.02 -10.16
CA LEU A 22 -9.11 -18.64 -8.92
C LEU A 22 -9.46 -17.93 -7.59
N LEU A 23 -10.40 -16.99 -7.58
CA LEU A 23 -10.96 -16.33 -6.40
C LEU A 23 -12.46 -16.10 -6.63
N VAL A 24 -13.30 -16.72 -5.81
CA VAL A 24 -14.77 -16.65 -5.87
C VAL A 24 -15.25 -15.24 -5.51
N SER A 25 -16.13 -14.68 -6.35
CA SER A 25 -16.86 -13.43 -6.13
C SER A 25 -17.92 -13.58 -5.04
N ALA A 26 -18.17 -12.46 -4.37
CA ALA A 26 -19.33 -12.19 -3.54
C ALA A 26 -20.64 -12.46 -4.29
N ASP A 27 -21.49 -13.31 -3.71
CA ASP A 27 -22.88 -12.98 -3.38
C ASP A 27 -23.45 -14.12 -2.54
N ASP A 28 -23.94 -13.81 -1.34
CA ASP A 28 -25.00 -14.53 -0.63
C ASP A 28 -25.26 -13.87 0.73
N ARG A 29 -26.14 -12.86 0.74
CA ARG A 29 -26.96 -12.56 1.94
C ARG A 29 -28.34 -13.17 1.70
N VAL A 30 -28.66 -14.24 2.42
CA VAL A 30 -29.87 -14.42 3.25
C VAL A 30 -29.98 -15.90 3.69
N GLY A 31 -29.90 -16.11 5.00
CA GLY A 31 -30.70 -17.11 5.74
C GLY A 31 -30.49 -18.60 5.43
N SER A 32 -29.53 -19.24 6.10
CA SER A 32 -29.67 -20.65 6.51
C SER A 32 -28.61 -21.03 7.54
N THR A 33 -29.04 -21.35 8.75
CA THR A 33 -28.23 -22.01 9.78
C THR A 33 -27.83 -23.41 9.31
N LYS A 34 -26.73 -23.52 8.57
CA LYS A 34 -26.04 -24.79 8.32
C LYS A 34 -24.58 -24.69 8.74
N LYS A 35 -24.19 -25.67 9.56
CA LYS A 35 -22.84 -25.93 10.09
C LYS A 35 -21.73 -25.49 9.13
N ALA A 36 -20.77 -24.73 9.65
CA ALA A 36 -19.53 -24.32 8.96
C ALA A 36 -18.86 -25.52 8.26
N GLY A 37 -19.06 -25.63 6.95
CA GLY A 37 -18.65 -26.77 6.15
C GLY A 37 -17.97 -26.33 4.85
N HIS A 38 -16.63 -26.43 4.82
CA HIS A 38 -15.82 -26.97 3.72
C HIS A 38 -16.08 -26.59 2.24
N GLY A 39 -16.85 -25.55 1.92
CA GLY A 39 -17.05 -25.07 0.55
C GLY A 39 -15.84 -24.26 0.03
N ALA A 40 -15.49 -24.41 -1.25
CA ALA A 40 -14.43 -23.71 -2.00
C ALA A 40 -12.95 -24.00 -1.64
N LYS A 41 -12.56 -24.15 -0.36
CA LYS A 41 -11.13 -24.32 0.04
C LYS A 41 -10.47 -25.60 -0.52
N GLY A 42 -11.26 -26.57 -0.99
CA GLY A 42 -10.79 -27.86 -1.48
C GLY A 42 -10.65 -28.02 -3.00
N LYS A 43 -10.99 -27.04 -3.85
CA LYS A 43 -11.02 -27.26 -5.32
C LYS A 43 -9.61 -27.25 -5.94
N TYR A 44 -8.78 -26.26 -5.64
CA TYR A 44 -7.49 -26.05 -6.32
C TYR A 44 -6.24 -26.08 -5.41
N TRP A 45 -6.42 -25.85 -4.10
CA TRP A 45 -5.33 -25.69 -3.15
C TRP A 45 -5.27 -26.87 -2.17
N VAL A 46 -4.06 -27.28 -1.80
CA VAL A 46 -3.78 -28.29 -0.78
C VAL A 46 -2.77 -27.73 0.23
N PRO A 47 -2.88 -28.07 1.53
CA PRO A 47 -1.88 -27.68 2.52
C PRO A 47 -0.46 -28.06 2.07
N ALA A 48 0.48 -27.15 2.22
CA ALA A 48 1.83 -27.28 1.70
C ALA A 48 2.65 -28.39 2.37
N ASP A 49 2.34 -28.74 3.62
CA ASP A 49 2.99 -29.83 4.36
C ASP A 49 2.04 -30.56 5.34
N LYS A 50 2.15 -31.89 5.44
CA LYS A 50 1.53 -32.69 6.51
C LYS A 50 2.27 -32.53 7.84
N ALA A 51 3.56 -32.16 7.81
CA ALA A 51 4.33 -31.82 8.99
C ALA A 51 3.83 -30.52 9.64
N GLU A 52 3.32 -29.54 8.90
CA GLU A 52 2.64 -28.36 9.48
C GLU A 52 1.42 -28.76 10.33
N ARG A 53 0.68 -29.82 9.92
CA ARG A 53 -0.42 -30.38 10.72
C ARG A 53 0.07 -31.19 11.93
N ARG A 54 1.24 -31.81 11.86
CA ARG A 54 1.87 -32.51 13.00
C ARG A 54 2.46 -31.52 13.99
N ALA A 55 3.24 -30.54 13.53
CA ALA A 55 3.78 -29.44 14.32
C ALA A 55 2.66 -28.65 15.03
N ALA A 56 1.55 -28.34 14.35
CA ALA A 56 0.38 -27.69 14.98
C ALA A 56 -0.33 -28.58 16.05
N LYS A 57 -0.12 -29.90 16.04
CA LYS A 57 -0.60 -30.84 17.06
C LYS A 57 0.44 -31.11 18.16
N GLU A 58 1.72 -31.12 17.82
CA GLU A 58 2.86 -31.46 18.70
C GLU A 58 3.32 -30.25 19.53
N SER A 59 3.18 -29.03 19.03
CA SER A 59 3.38 -27.78 19.79
C SER A 59 2.29 -27.49 20.83
N GLY A 60 1.42 -28.46 21.11
CA GLY A 60 0.53 -28.50 22.27
C GLY A 60 1.18 -29.04 23.55
N GLY A 61 2.51 -29.06 23.64
CA GLY A 61 3.28 -29.47 24.83
C GLY A 61 3.92 -28.27 25.51
N GLU A 62 3.71 -28.20 26.83
CA GLU A 62 4.05 -27.27 27.93
C GLU A 62 4.99 -26.03 27.74
N ASP A 63 5.71 -25.85 26.62
CA ASP A 63 6.43 -24.61 26.26
C ASP A 63 5.91 -23.95 24.93
N GLY A 64 4.82 -24.47 24.36
CA GLY A 64 4.37 -24.36 22.97
C GLY A 64 3.84 -23.02 22.42
N ARG A 65 4.58 -22.41 21.50
CA ARG A 65 4.15 -21.28 20.65
C ARG A 65 3.53 -21.80 19.33
N ALA A 66 2.39 -21.24 18.89
CA ALA A 66 1.64 -21.74 17.72
C ALA A 66 2.12 -21.17 16.37
N LEU A 67 1.85 -21.93 15.30
CA LEU A 67 1.94 -21.45 13.92
C LEU A 67 0.89 -20.35 13.69
N LEU A 68 1.32 -19.22 13.13
CA LEU A 68 0.47 -18.03 12.96
C LEU A 68 -0.05 -17.87 11.53
N PHE A 69 0.41 -18.69 10.58
CA PHE A 69 -0.17 -18.74 9.23
C PHE A 69 -0.06 -20.14 8.62
N ARG A 70 -0.86 -20.39 7.57
CA ARG A 70 -0.88 -21.65 6.83
C ARG A 70 -0.48 -21.43 5.38
N SER A 71 0.30 -22.37 4.86
CA SER A 71 0.73 -22.37 3.46
C SER A 71 -0.03 -23.42 2.66
N TYR A 72 -0.37 -23.05 1.42
CA TYR A 72 -1.09 -23.88 0.48
C TYR A 72 -0.37 -23.90 -0.86
N LYS A 73 -0.28 -25.08 -1.46
CA LYS A 73 0.23 -25.30 -2.82
C LYS A 73 -0.91 -25.66 -3.75
N VAL A 74 -0.74 -25.39 -5.04
CA VAL A 74 -1.68 -25.85 -6.06
C VAL A 74 -1.66 -27.39 -6.10
N LYS A 75 -2.83 -28.02 -6.26
CA LYS A 75 -2.94 -29.48 -6.40
C LYS A 75 -2.05 -29.99 -7.52
N GLY A 76 -1.33 -31.08 -7.25
CA GLY A 76 -0.48 -31.75 -8.25
C GLY A 76 -1.22 -32.11 -9.54
N THR A 77 -2.51 -32.47 -9.45
CA THR A 77 -3.35 -32.79 -10.62
C THR A 77 -3.53 -31.63 -11.59
N LEU A 78 -3.43 -30.37 -11.13
CA LEU A 78 -3.42 -29.19 -12.00
C LEU A 78 -2.00 -28.73 -12.32
N LEU A 79 -1.09 -28.79 -11.34
CA LEU A 79 0.25 -28.23 -11.45
C LEU A 79 1.17 -29.07 -12.35
N HIS A 80 1.08 -30.40 -12.33
CA HIS A 80 1.93 -31.27 -13.15
C HIS A 80 1.61 -31.15 -14.66
N PRO A 81 0.33 -31.19 -15.10
CA PRO A 81 0.00 -30.91 -16.50
C PRO A 81 0.43 -29.52 -16.96
N TYR A 82 0.26 -28.48 -16.12
CA TYR A 82 0.74 -27.13 -16.42
C TYR A 82 2.25 -27.09 -16.67
N ARG A 83 3.05 -27.71 -15.79
CA ARG A 83 4.51 -27.82 -15.97
C ARG A 83 4.89 -28.61 -17.22
N ALA A 84 4.18 -29.69 -17.52
CA ALA A 84 4.40 -30.49 -18.72
C ALA A 84 4.10 -29.69 -20.00
N LEU A 85 2.99 -28.92 -20.02
CA LEU A 85 2.65 -28.02 -21.13
C LEU A 85 3.73 -26.95 -21.36
N ILE A 86 4.28 -26.36 -20.29
CA ILE A 86 5.41 -25.42 -20.42
C ILE A 86 6.62 -26.12 -21.04
N CYS A 87 6.99 -27.32 -20.56
CA CYS A 87 8.12 -28.07 -21.11
C CYS A 87 7.92 -28.41 -22.60
N MET A 88 6.73 -28.88 -22.97
CA MET A 88 6.39 -29.15 -24.37
C MET A 88 6.47 -27.88 -25.22
N ARG A 89 6.01 -26.74 -24.69
CA ARG A 89 6.10 -25.44 -25.38
C ARG A 89 7.55 -24.99 -25.56
N VAL A 90 8.43 -25.20 -24.57
CA VAL A 90 9.88 -24.94 -24.71
C VAL A 90 10.45 -25.78 -25.86
N ILE A 91 10.15 -27.07 -25.91
CA ILE A 91 10.62 -27.96 -26.98
C ILE A 91 10.10 -27.48 -28.34
N ALA A 92 8.80 -27.16 -28.44
CA ALA A 92 8.20 -26.67 -29.69
C ALA A 92 8.85 -25.36 -30.16
N VAL A 93 9.10 -24.41 -29.25
CA VAL A 93 9.79 -23.16 -29.55
C VAL A 93 11.23 -23.40 -30.03
N LEU A 94 11.97 -24.32 -29.41
CA LEU A 94 13.32 -24.69 -29.86
C LEU A 94 13.32 -25.33 -31.25
N LEU A 95 12.39 -26.24 -31.51
CA LEU A 95 12.22 -26.86 -32.83
C LEU A 95 11.83 -25.83 -33.89
N PHE A 96 10.95 -24.89 -33.54
CA PHE A 96 10.58 -23.76 -34.40
C PHE A 96 11.80 -22.92 -34.76
N PHE A 97 12.66 -22.57 -33.80
CA PHE A 97 13.89 -21.83 -34.07
C PHE A 97 14.85 -22.60 -34.97
N ILE A 98 15.06 -23.90 -34.71
CA ILE A 98 15.91 -24.76 -35.57
C ILE A 98 15.36 -24.79 -37.00
N TRP A 99 14.04 -24.92 -37.16
CA TRP A 99 13.39 -24.90 -38.45
C TRP A 99 13.56 -23.54 -39.14
N ARG A 100 13.32 -22.44 -38.42
CA ARG A 100 13.37 -21.06 -38.93
C ARG A 100 14.77 -20.68 -39.44
N ILE A 101 15.82 -21.11 -38.74
CA ILE A 101 17.22 -20.89 -39.18
C ILE A 101 17.56 -21.73 -40.41
N LYS A 102 17.06 -22.97 -40.51
CA LYS A 102 17.27 -23.84 -41.68
C LYS A 102 16.51 -23.38 -42.93
N HIS A 103 15.36 -22.73 -42.76
CA HIS A 103 14.48 -22.28 -43.84
C HIS A 103 14.49 -20.74 -43.92
N ASN A 104 15.65 -20.18 -44.24
CA ASN A 104 15.89 -18.73 -44.31
C ASN A 104 15.70 -18.12 -45.71
N LYS A 105 14.96 -18.80 -46.60
CA LYS A 105 14.71 -18.30 -47.96
C LYS A 105 13.74 -17.12 -47.90
N SER A 106 14.29 -15.90 -47.94
CA SER A 106 13.54 -14.66 -48.03
C SER A 106 14.17 -13.78 -49.10
N ASP A 107 13.33 -13.17 -49.93
CA ASP A 107 13.76 -12.22 -50.96
C ASP A 107 14.41 -10.96 -50.34
N VAL A 108 14.10 -10.68 -49.07
CA VAL A 108 14.65 -9.55 -48.32
C VAL A 108 15.18 -10.01 -46.96
N MET A 109 16.47 -10.35 -46.92
CA MET A 109 17.16 -10.91 -45.75
C MET A 109 17.09 -10.02 -44.50
N TRP A 110 16.99 -8.70 -44.66
CA TRP A 110 16.85 -7.78 -43.52
C TRP A 110 15.53 -7.99 -42.76
N PHE A 111 14.40 -8.15 -43.45
CA PHE A 111 13.12 -8.41 -42.79
C PHE A 111 13.09 -9.78 -42.11
N TRP A 112 13.71 -10.79 -42.72
CA TRP A 112 13.88 -12.09 -42.07
C TRP A 112 14.71 -11.97 -40.80
N THR A 113 15.85 -11.27 -40.84
CA THR A 113 16.74 -11.08 -39.68
C THR A 113 16.03 -10.36 -38.54
N LEU A 114 15.27 -9.32 -38.87
CA LEU A 114 14.51 -8.53 -37.91
C LEU A 114 13.37 -9.34 -37.26
N SER A 115 12.67 -10.16 -38.05
CA SER A 115 11.69 -11.12 -37.55
C SER A 115 12.34 -12.15 -36.63
N VAL A 116 13.45 -12.79 -37.04
CA VAL A 116 14.14 -13.78 -36.19
C VAL A 116 14.61 -13.17 -34.88
N ALA A 117 15.14 -11.94 -34.89
CA ALA A 117 15.53 -11.24 -33.67
C ALA A 117 14.34 -11.03 -32.71
N GLY A 118 13.17 -10.64 -33.24
CA GLY A 118 11.96 -10.51 -32.43
C GLY A 118 11.40 -11.85 -31.95
N ASP A 119 11.43 -12.91 -32.75
CA ASP A 119 11.05 -14.25 -32.30
C ASP A 119 11.93 -14.68 -31.12
N VAL A 120 13.25 -14.50 -31.22
CA VAL A 120 14.21 -14.80 -30.15
C VAL A 120 13.88 -14.00 -28.89
N TRP A 121 13.62 -12.70 -29.03
CA TRP A 121 13.24 -11.85 -27.91
C TRP A 121 11.92 -12.30 -27.26
N PHE A 122 10.89 -12.61 -28.06
CA PHE A 122 9.60 -13.09 -27.54
C PHE A 122 9.74 -14.45 -26.85
N GLY A 123 10.54 -15.37 -27.40
CA GLY A 123 10.85 -16.64 -26.77
C GLY A 123 11.57 -16.45 -25.42
N PHE A 124 12.56 -15.57 -25.38
CA PHE A 124 13.29 -15.22 -24.17
C PHE A 124 12.40 -14.54 -23.11
N SER A 125 11.65 -13.51 -23.50
CA SER A 125 10.72 -12.76 -22.62
C SER A 125 9.62 -13.68 -22.08
N TRP A 126 9.06 -14.55 -22.92
CA TRP A 126 8.11 -15.57 -22.48
C TRP A 126 8.73 -16.52 -21.45
N LEU A 127 9.93 -17.03 -21.70
CA LEU A 127 10.62 -17.95 -20.79
C LEU A 127 10.92 -17.28 -19.44
N LEU A 128 11.45 -16.05 -19.46
CA LEU A 128 11.69 -15.23 -18.26
C LEU A 128 10.42 -15.05 -17.43
N ASN A 129 9.27 -14.83 -18.08
CA ASN A 129 7.99 -14.67 -17.42
C ASN A 129 7.38 -16.00 -16.90
N GLN A 130 7.67 -17.14 -17.53
CA GLN A 130 7.15 -18.44 -17.11
C GLN A 130 7.95 -19.07 -15.96
N LEU A 131 9.28 -18.96 -15.96
CA LEU A 131 10.13 -19.63 -14.96
C LEU A 131 9.76 -19.31 -13.50
N PRO A 132 9.43 -18.06 -13.11
CA PRO A 132 8.99 -17.76 -11.75
C PRO A 132 7.66 -18.40 -11.37
N LYS A 133 6.83 -18.80 -12.35
CA LYS A 133 5.45 -19.29 -12.14
C LYS A 133 5.34 -20.78 -11.87
N PHE A 134 6.46 -21.47 -11.72
CA PHE A 134 6.49 -22.93 -11.59
C PHE A 134 5.93 -23.45 -10.25
N ASN A 135 5.94 -22.67 -9.18
CA ASN A 135 5.52 -23.14 -7.85
C ASN A 135 4.69 -22.10 -7.07
N PRO A 136 3.44 -21.83 -7.47
CA PRO A 136 2.59 -20.90 -6.74
C PRO A 136 2.27 -21.38 -5.33
N VAL A 137 2.44 -20.48 -4.36
CA VAL A 137 2.14 -20.72 -2.94
C VAL A 137 1.21 -19.62 -2.44
N LYS A 138 0.09 -20.06 -1.84
CA LYS A 138 -0.86 -19.18 -1.16
C LYS A 138 -0.65 -19.26 0.34
N THR A 139 -0.62 -18.11 1.01
CA THR A 139 -0.42 -18.00 2.46
C THR A 139 -1.60 -17.28 3.10
N ILE A 140 -2.16 -17.87 4.15
CA ILE A 140 -3.35 -17.38 4.86
C ILE A 140 -3.01 -17.21 6.34
N PRO A 141 -3.20 -16.02 6.93
CA PRO A 141 -2.92 -15.77 8.34
C PRO A 141 -3.94 -16.44 9.28
N ASP A 142 -3.52 -16.77 10.50
CA ASP A 142 -4.35 -17.30 11.59
C ASP A 142 -4.45 -16.24 12.70
N ILE A 143 -5.31 -15.24 12.48
CA ILE A 143 -5.50 -14.12 13.41
C ILE A 143 -6.01 -14.62 14.78
N ALA A 144 -6.79 -15.70 14.80
CA ALA A 144 -7.28 -16.29 16.04
C ALA A 144 -6.13 -16.86 16.89
N ALA A 145 -5.12 -17.47 16.27
CA ALA A 145 -3.89 -17.86 16.95
C ALA A 145 -3.12 -16.65 17.46
N LEU A 146 -2.97 -15.60 16.65
CA LEU A 146 -2.29 -14.37 17.06
C LEU A 146 -2.95 -13.76 18.31
N LYS A 147 -4.27 -13.57 18.29
CA LYS A 147 -5.03 -13.00 19.43
C LYS A 147 -4.84 -13.85 20.69
N ARG A 148 -4.96 -15.17 20.60
CA ARG A 148 -4.76 -16.08 21.75
C ARG A 148 -3.38 -16.01 22.39
N HIS A 149 -2.33 -15.70 21.64
CA HIS A 149 -0.95 -15.69 22.14
C HIS A 149 -0.45 -14.32 22.58
N TYR A 150 -0.98 -13.23 22.01
CA TYR A 150 -0.44 -11.89 22.21
C TYR A 150 -1.40 -10.93 22.91
N ASP A 151 -2.71 -11.14 22.79
CA ASP A 151 -3.69 -10.31 23.51
C ASP A 151 -3.87 -10.86 24.93
N LEU A 152 -3.81 -9.97 25.92
CA LEU A 152 -3.85 -10.31 27.34
C LEU A 152 -5.29 -10.17 27.89
N PRO A 153 -5.64 -10.90 28.98
CA PRO A 153 -6.98 -10.85 29.57
C PRO A 153 -7.39 -9.47 30.10
N ASP A 154 -6.43 -8.59 30.37
CA ASP A 154 -6.63 -7.21 30.86
C ASP A 154 -6.96 -6.22 29.72
N GLY A 155 -7.04 -6.69 28.47
CA GLY A 155 -7.31 -5.87 27.29
C GLY A 155 -6.06 -5.24 26.68
N THR A 156 -4.87 -5.42 27.27
CA THR A 156 -3.60 -5.00 26.68
C THR A 156 -3.04 -6.06 25.72
N SER A 157 -2.00 -5.72 24.97
CA SER A 157 -1.41 -6.63 24.00
C SER A 157 0.11 -6.55 23.95
N ARG A 158 0.76 -7.69 23.70
CA ARG A 158 2.21 -7.82 23.47
C ARG A 158 2.60 -7.70 22.00
N LEU A 159 1.67 -7.25 21.16
CA LEU A 159 1.92 -7.01 19.75
C LEU A 159 2.96 -5.88 19.54
N PRO A 160 3.76 -5.96 18.46
CA PRO A 160 4.76 -4.95 18.14
C PRO A 160 4.12 -3.60 17.81
N GLY A 161 4.83 -2.50 18.05
CA GLY A 161 4.41 -1.19 17.54
C GLY A 161 4.45 -1.13 16.01
N ILE A 162 3.43 -0.52 15.41
CA ILE A 162 3.30 -0.27 13.97
C ILE A 162 3.24 1.24 13.72
N ASP A 163 4.15 1.72 12.88
CA ASP A 163 4.07 3.05 12.31
C ASP A 163 3.47 2.98 10.90
N VAL A 164 2.39 3.72 10.69
CA VAL A 164 1.69 3.80 9.41
C VAL A 164 2.10 5.08 8.70
N PHE A 165 2.67 4.96 7.51
CA PHE A 165 3.11 6.09 6.70
C PHE A 165 2.14 6.32 5.55
N VAL A 166 1.57 7.52 5.50
CA VAL A 166 0.78 8.02 4.37
C VAL A 166 1.59 9.13 3.72
N THR A 167 1.74 9.08 2.40
CA THR A 167 2.41 10.14 1.63
C THR A 167 1.43 10.82 0.68
N THR A 168 1.43 12.14 0.65
CA THR A 168 0.69 12.97 -0.31
C THR A 168 1.63 14.00 -0.94
N ALA A 169 1.49 14.20 -2.26
CA ALA A 169 2.31 15.11 -3.04
C ALA A 169 1.80 16.55 -2.96
N ASP A 170 0.50 16.76 -3.14
CA ASP A 170 -0.13 18.08 -3.20
C ASP A 170 -1.66 17.99 -3.07
N PRO A 171 -2.31 18.87 -2.30
CA PRO A 171 -3.77 18.83 -2.13
C PRO A 171 -4.60 19.24 -3.35
N ILE A 172 -3.97 19.80 -4.39
CA ILE A 172 -4.61 20.12 -5.67
C ILE A 172 -4.62 18.88 -6.58
N ASP A 173 -3.47 18.21 -6.68
CA ASP A 173 -3.30 17.03 -7.53
C ASP A 173 -3.96 15.80 -6.90
N GLU A 174 -4.00 15.73 -5.57
CA GLU A 174 -4.56 14.61 -4.79
C GLU A 174 -5.72 15.11 -3.91
N PRO A 175 -6.94 14.59 -4.08
CA PRO A 175 -8.10 15.10 -3.33
C PRO A 175 -7.92 14.92 -1.82
N ILE A 176 -8.04 16.03 -1.09
CA ILE A 176 -7.95 16.07 0.38
C ILE A 176 -8.92 15.07 1.03
N LEU A 177 -10.15 14.98 0.50
CA LEU A 177 -11.17 14.09 1.06
C LEU A 177 -10.70 12.63 1.09
N TYR A 178 -10.08 12.14 0.02
CA TYR A 178 -9.57 10.76 -0.03
C TYR A 178 -8.39 10.56 0.92
N THR A 179 -7.48 11.53 1.00
CA THR A 179 -6.37 11.52 1.95
C THR A 179 -6.87 11.43 3.40
N MET A 180 -7.89 12.24 3.75
CA MET A 180 -8.47 12.22 5.10
C MET A 180 -9.24 10.91 5.38
N ASN A 181 -9.92 10.34 4.39
CA ASN A 181 -10.57 9.03 4.51
C ASN A 181 -9.57 7.89 4.69
N CYS A 182 -8.42 7.94 4.01
CA CYS A 182 -7.29 7.05 4.25
C CYS A 182 -6.85 7.12 5.72
N VAL A 183 -6.57 8.32 6.24
CA VAL A 183 -6.18 8.52 7.64
C VAL A 183 -7.24 8.02 8.62
N LEU A 184 -8.52 8.36 8.41
CA LEU A 184 -9.63 7.88 9.25
C LEU A 184 -9.73 6.35 9.27
N SER A 185 -9.52 5.70 8.12
CA SER A 185 -9.51 4.24 8.03
C SER A 185 -8.36 3.60 8.83
N ILE A 186 -7.20 4.26 8.88
CA ILE A 186 -6.04 3.83 9.65
C ILE A 186 -6.31 3.97 11.15
N LEU A 187 -6.88 5.09 11.59
CA LEU A 187 -7.21 5.30 13.01
C LEU A 187 -8.27 4.32 13.54
N ALA A 188 -9.12 3.80 12.65
CA ALA A 188 -10.22 2.88 12.96
C ALA A 188 -9.88 1.37 12.82
N VAL A 189 -8.62 1.02 12.56
CA VAL A 189 -8.19 -0.38 12.40
C VAL A 189 -8.24 -1.18 13.71
N ASP A 190 -8.45 -2.51 13.63
CA ASP A 190 -8.40 -3.38 14.83
C ASP A 190 -6.94 -3.69 15.18
N TYR A 191 -6.30 -2.75 15.88
CA TYR A 191 -4.99 -2.91 16.49
C TYR A 191 -4.95 -2.20 17.86
N PRO A 192 -4.11 -2.64 18.82
CA PRO A 192 -3.95 -1.95 20.09
C PRO A 192 -3.57 -0.48 19.88
N VAL A 193 -4.34 0.41 20.49
CA VAL A 193 -4.28 1.87 20.25
C VAL A 193 -2.92 2.46 20.64
N ASP A 194 -2.32 1.95 21.72
CA ASP A 194 -0.99 2.30 22.23
C ASP A 194 0.17 1.72 21.39
N ARG A 195 -0.14 0.91 20.37
CA ARG A 195 0.84 0.28 19.49
C ARG A 195 0.72 0.74 18.04
N LEU A 196 -0.16 1.68 17.75
CA LEU A 196 -0.38 2.20 16.41
C LEU A 196 -0.10 3.70 16.37
N SER A 197 0.64 4.14 15.37
CA SER A 197 0.92 5.55 15.12
C SER A 197 0.80 5.85 13.64
N CYS A 198 0.07 6.91 13.29
CA CYS A 198 -0.16 7.33 11.91
C CYS A 198 0.62 8.60 11.60
N TYR A 199 1.34 8.60 10.48
CA TYR A 199 2.15 9.71 10.00
C TYR A 199 1.66 10.10 8.61
N LEU A 200 1.17 11.33 8.45
CA LEU A 200 0.89 11.93 7.15
C LEU A 200 2.08 12.80 6.73
N SER A 201 2.74 12.43 5.63
CA SER A 201 3.79 13.25 4.99
C SER A 201 3.20 14.06 3.87
N ASP A 202 3.32 15.38 3.99
CA ASP A 202 2.91 16.36 2.99
C ASP A 202 4.14 16.93 2.27
N ASP A 203 4.26 16.59 0.99
CA ASP A 203 5.36 17.06 0.13
C ASP A 203 5.12 18.48 -0.44
N SER A 204 3.92 19.04 -0.31
CA SER A 204 3.63 20.43 -0.69
C SER A 204 3.95 21.42 0.42
N GLY A 205 3.87 20.98 1.68
CA GLY A 205 3.99 21.83 2.86
C GLY A 205 2.85 22.85 2.96
N ALA A 206 1.66 22.52 2.45
CA ALA A 206 0.52 23.43 2.41
C ALA A 206 -0.27 23.40 3.73
N LEU A 207 -0.62 24.58 4.25
CA LEU A 207 -1.43 24.70 5.49
C LEU A 207 -2.76 23.95 5.40
N MET A 208 -3.32 23.85 4.20
CA MET A 208 -4.60 23.19 3.95
C MET A 208 -4.59 21.71 4.33
N LEU A 209 -3.51 20.97 4.07
CA LEU A 209 -3.41 19.56 4.47
C LEU A 209 -3.28 19.40 5.98
N TYR A 210 -2.52 20.28 6.63
CA TYR A 210 -2.42 20.29 8.09
C TYR A 210 -3.77 20.57 8.75
N GLU A 211 -4.51 21.60 8.31
CA GLU A 211 -5.82 21.91 8.90
C GLU A 211 -6.88 20.84 8.58
N ALA A 212 -6.81 20.20 7.41
CA ALA A 212 -7.64 19.04 7.10
C ALA A 212 -7.37 17.87 8.08
N LEU A 213 -6.10 17.64 8.43
CA LEU A 213 -5.72 16.64 9.41
C LEU A 213 -6.21 17.00 10.83
N VAL A 214 -6.24 18.28 11.18
CA VAL A 214 -6.85 18.76 12.43
C VAL A 214 -8.35 18.49 12.44
N GLU A 215 -9.06 18.68 11.32
CA GLU A 215 -10.48 18.29 11.21
C GLU A 215 -10.68 16.77 11.36
N VAL A 216 -9.75 15.94 10.86
CA VAL A 216 -9.74 14.50 11.14
C VAL A 216 -9.62 14.24 12.64
N GLY A 217 -8.74 14.96 13.33
CA GLY A 217 -8.60 14.86 14.79
C GLY A 217 -9.88 15.18 15.57
N LYS A 218 -10.76 16.04 15.01
CA LYS A 218 -12.08 16.36 15.59
C LYS A 218 -13.16 15.32 15.29
N PHE A 219 -13.12 14.71 14.09
CA PHE A 219 -14.12 13.73 13.67
C PHE A 219 -13.80 12.29 14.14
N ALA A 220 -12.52 11.94 14.26
CA ALA A 220 -12.07 10.61 14.67
C ALA A 220 -12.64 10.12 16.03
N PRO A 221 -12.80 10.96 17.08
CA PRO A 221 -13.45 10.57 18.33
C PRO A 221 -14.89 10.06 18.17
N LEU A 222 -15.57 10.41 17.07
CA LEU A 222 -16.89 9.89 16.74
C LEU A 222 -16.80 8.64 15.86
N TRP A 223 -16.01 8.71 14.79
CA TRP A 223 -15.90 7.63 13.80
C TRP A 223 -15.28 6.34 14.37
N VAL A 224 -14.19 6.46 15.13
CA VAL A 224 -13.42 5.31 15.60
C VAL A 224 -14.22 4.45 16.60
N PRO A 225 -14.87 5.02 17.64
CA PRO A 225 -15.75 4.25 18.52
C PRO A 225 -16.94 3.61 17.79
N PHE A 226 -17.54 4.30 16.81
CA PHE A 226 -18.60 3.75 15.96
C PHE A 226 -18.12 2.49 15.21
N CYS A 227 -16.95 2.59 14.57
CA CYS A 227 -16.28 1.48 13.91
C CYS A 227 -16.03 0.29 14.83
N ARG A 228 -15.54 0.54 16.05
CA ARG A 228 -15.23 -0.50 17.04
C ARG A 228 -16.50 -1.18 17.57
N LYS A 229 -17.51 -0.39 17.97
CA LYS A 229 -18.76 -0.87 18.57
C LYS A 229 -19.53 -1.79 17.63
N TYR A 230 -19.60 -1.41 16.35
CA TYR A 230 -20.43 -2.10 15.37
C TYR A 230 -19.64 -2.97 14.40
N SER A 231 -18.31 -2.99 14.50
CA SER A 231 -17.42 -3.78 13.63
C SER A 231 -17.71 -3.57 12.13
N ILE A 232 -18.01 -2.33 11.73
CA ILE A 232 -18.35 -1.99 10.34
C ILE A 232 -17.12 -2.07 9.43
N GLU A 233 -17.32 -2.45 8.18
CA GLU A 233 -16.31 -2.38 7.12
C GLU A 233 -16.99 -1.86 5.83
N PRO A 234 -16.29 -1.11 4.95
CA PRO A 234 -14.90 -0.64 5.06
C PRO A 234 -14.67 0.38 6.19
N ARG A 235 -13.39 0.65 6.54
CA ARG A 235 -13.03 1.64 7.58
C ARG A 235 -12.91 3.08 7.08
N ALA A 236 -12.96 3.29 5.77
CA ALA A 236 -13.07 4.62 5.18
C ALA A 236 -14.56 5.07 5.17
N PRO A 237 -14.92 6.20 5.80
CA PRO A 237 -16.30 6.67 5.84
C PRO A 237 -16.92 6.92 4.46
N GLU A 238 -16.21 7.57 3.52
CA GLU A 238 -16.71 7.83 2.15
C GLU A 238 -17.14 6.51 1.50
N SER A 239 -16.23 5.53 1.47
CA SER A 239 -16.49 4.23 0.89
C SER A 239 -17.61 3.49 1.63
N TYR A 240 -17.69 3.61 2.95
CA TYR A 240 -18.74 2.97 3.76
C TYR A 240 -20.13 3.54 3.41
N PHE A 241 -20.30 4.86 3.43
CA PHE A 241 -21.60 5.47 3.17
C PHE A 241 -22.02 5.43 1.69
N GLU A 242 -21.07 5.34 0.76
CA GLU A 242 -21.36 5.21 -0.67
C GLU A 242 -21.73 3.78 -1.07
N HIS A 243 -20.99 2.77 -0.59
CA HIS A 243 -21.11 1.39 -1.07
C HIS A 243 -21.97 0.49 -0.18
N VAL A 244 -22.13 0.82 1.11
CA VAL A 244 -22.95 0.00 2.03
C VAL A 244 -24.38 0.51 2.03
N ALA A 245 -25.31 -0.37 1.66
CA ALA A 245 -26.73 -0.05 1.66
C ALA A 245 -27.18 0.47 3.04
N PRO A 246 -27.97 1.57 3.09
CA PRO A 246 -28.44 2.14 4.35
C PRO A 246 -29.19 1.11 5.21
N PRO A 247 -29.01 1.15 6.54
CA PRO A 247 -29.68 0.21 7.42
C PRO A 247 -31.20 0.42 7.42
N GLN A 248 -31.95 -0.69 7.43
CA GLN A 248 -33.41 -0.67 7.41
C GLN A 248 -33.97 -0.87 8.82
N ALA A 249 -34.97 -0.05 9.19
CA ALA A 249 -35.68 -0.17 10.45
C ALA A 249 -36.28 -1.58 10.64
N GLY A 250 -36.08 -2.17 11.82
CA GLY A 250 -36.52 -3.53 12.13
C GLY A 250 -35.50 -4.64 11.82
N ARG A 251 -34.41 -4.36 11.08
CA ARG A 251 -33.31 -5.31 10.84
C ARG A 251 -32.09 -5.09 11.75
N VAL A 252 -31.98 -3.92 12.35
CA VAL A 252 -30.87 -3.48 13.21
C VAL A 252 -31.42 -2.88 14.49
N THR A 253 -30.58 -2.76 15.53
CA THR A 253 -30.98 -2.15 16.80
C THR A 253 -31.27 -0.65 16.62
N GLN A 254 -32.19 -0.11 17.42
CA GLN A 254 -32.51 1.32 17.38
C GLN A 254 -31.29 2.18 17.73
N ASP A 255 -30.44 1.71 18.65
CA ASP A 255 -29.19 2.35 19.01
C ASP A 255 -28.26 2.49 17.79
N PHE A 256 -28.13 1.44 16.98
CA PHE A 256 -27.34 1.51 15.75
C PHE A 256 -27.91 2.53 14.75
N LEU A 257 -29.23 2.58 14.58
CA LEU A 257 -29.86 3.55 13.66
C LEU A 257 -29.67 5.00 14.13
N ASN A 258 -29.66 5.24 15.43
CA ASN A 258 -29.42 6.57 16.00
C ASN A 258 -27.96 6.98 15.83
N ASP A 259 -27.03 6.08 16.20
CA ASP A 259 -25.59 6.31 16.03
C ASP A 259 -25.23 6.48 14.55
N TYR A 260 -25.75 5.63 13.66
CA TYR A 260 -25.53 5.71 12.21
C TYR A 260 -25.95 7.08 11.63
N ARG A 261 -27.19 7.53 11.92
CA ARG A 261 -27.69 8.81 11.40
C ARG A 261 -26.88 10.00 11.89
N ARG A 262 -26.46 9.94 13.16
CA ARG A 262 -25.62 10.97 13.77
C ARG A 262 -24.24 11.02 13.12
N VAL A 263 -23.58 9.86 12.97
CA VAL A 263 -22.25 9.77 12.35
C VAL A 263 -22.31 10.22 10.89
N GLN A 264 -23.36 9.85 10.16
CA GLN A 264 -23.56 10.27 8.77
C GLN A 264 -23.68 11.79 8.67
N LEU A 265 -24.51 12.42 9.52
CA LEU A 265 -24.66 13.88 9.54
C LEU A 265 -23.33 14.59 9.83
N GLU A 266 -22.61 14.14 10.86
CA GLU A 266 -21.31 14.71 11.24
C GLU A 266 -20.23 14.50 10.16
N TYR A 267 -20.32 13.40 9.41
CA TYR A 267 -19.46 13.15 8.26
C TYR A 267 -19.76 14.11 7.09
N ASP A 268 -21.04 14.34 6.79
CA ASP A 268 -21.44 15.31 5.77
C ASP A 268 -20.99 16.73 6.14
N GLU A 269 -21.08 17.11 7.42
CA GLU A 269 -20.54 18.38 7.91
C GLU A 269 -19.02 18.45 7.83
N PHE A 270 -18.31 17.36 8.19
CA PHE A 270 -16.87 17.24 8.04
C PHE A 270 -16.44 17.45 6.59
N ARG A 271 -17.10 16.79 5.63
CA ARG A 271 -16.87 16.97 4.20
C ARG A 271 -17.07 18.43 3.78
N ALA A 272 -18.17 19.05 4.21
CA ALA A 272 -18.45 20.45 3.91
C ALA A 272 -17.41 21.41 4.52
N ARG A 273 -16.80 21.08 5.68
CA ARG A 273 -15.69 21.85 6.26
C ARG A 273 -14.42 21.71 5.43
N LEU A 274 -14.09 20.51 4.95
CA LEU A 274 -12.95 20.29 4.05
C LEU A 274 -13.11 21.07 2.75
N ASP A 275 -14.29 21.03 2.12
CA ASP A 275 -14.56 21.73 0.85
C ASP A 275 -14.40 23.26 0.99
N LYS A 276 -14.74 23.82 2.16
CA LYS A 276 -14.63 25.26 2.45
C LYS A 276 -13.27 25.67 3.01
N LEU A 277 -12.35 24.73 3.21
CA LEU A 277 -11.13 24.98 3.97
C LEU A 277 -10.20 25.97 3.26
N ALA A 278 -10.02 25.82 1.94
CA ALA A 278 -9.21 26.73 1.14
C ALA A 278 -9.67 28.20 1.25
N ASP A 279 -10.98 28.42 1.12
CA ASP A 279 -11.59 29.75 1.25
C ASP A 279 -11.48 30.30 2.68
N THR A 280 -11.64 29.44 3.68
CA THR A 280 -11.53 29.80 5.08
C THR A 280 -10.12 30.28 5.42
N ILE A 281 -9.10 29.53 4.99
CA ILE A 281 -7.69 29.89 5.18
C ILE A 281 -7.36 31.20 4.47
N ARG A 282 -7.84 31.39 3.23
CA ARG A 282 -7.63 32.62 2.45
C ARG A 282 -8.23 33.83 3.16
N LYS A 283 -9.52 33.79 3.50
CA LYS A 283 -10.21 34.89 4.19
C LYS A 283 -9.54 35.23 5.52
N ARG A 284 -9.18 34.21 6.31
CA ARG A 284 -8.45 34.42 7.57
C ARG A 284 -7.12 35.11 7.35
N SER A 285 -6.36 34.67 6.34
CA SER A 285 -5.07 35.26 6.01
C SER A 285 -5.20 36.71 5.54
N ASP A 286 -6.21 37.02 4.72
CA ASP A 286 -6.51 38.39 4.28
C ASP A 286 -6.80 39.32 5.47
N VAL A 287 -7.57 38.86 6.46
CA VAL A 287 -7.86 39.62 7.68
C VAL A 287 -6.58 39.90 8.47
N TYR A 288 -5.75 38.89 8.76
CA TYR A 288 -4.51 39.10 9.50
C TYR A 288 -3.51 39.98 8.76
N ASN A 289 -3.39 39.82 7.44
CA ASN A 289 -2.53 40.67 6.61
C ASN A 289 -3.02 42.13 6.59
N SER A 290 -4.34 42.37 6.59
CA SER A 290 -4.91 43.72 6.68
C SER A 290 -4.64 44.42 8.02
N MET A 291 -4.54 43.65 9.11
CA MET A 291 -4.27 44.15 10.46
C MET A 291 -2.79 44.48 10.69
N ARG A 292 -1.87 43.81 9.98
CA ARG A 292 -0.42 44.02 10.10
C ARG A 292 0.10 44.76 8.87
N ALA A 293 -0.16 46.06 8.83
CA ALA A 293 0.12 46.98 7.71
C ALA A 293 1.61 47.22 7.38
N GLU A 294 2.54 46.36 7.80
CA GLU A 294 3.97 46.52 7.56
C GLU A 294 4.57 45.27 6.91
N GLY A 295 4.58 45.27 5.57
CA GLY A 295 5.27 44.27 4.74
C GLY A 295 4.58 44.05 3.39
N ASP A 296 5.36 44.00 2.30
CA ASP A 296 4.86 43.69 0.95
C ASP A 296 4.42 42.22 0.77
N GLN A 297 4.70 41.36 1.76
CA GLN A 297 4.47 39.91 1.66
C GLN A 297 3.17 39.48 2.35
N LYS A 298 2.27 38.82 1.62
CA LYS A 298 1.02 38.26 2.13
C LYS A 298 1.27 36.90 2.78
N ALA A 299 1.42 36.89 4.10
CA ALA A 299 1.63 35.65 4.84
C ALA A 299 0.36 34.77 4.85
N THR A 300 0.56 33.45 4.92
CA THR A 300 -0.52 32.50 5.22
C THR A 300 -0.59 32.27 6.72
N TRP A 301 -1.77 32.46 7.31
CA TRP A 301 -1.94 32.48 8.75
C TRP A 301 -2.68 31.25 9.26
N MET A 302 -2.17 30.66 10.35
CA MET A 302 -2.84 29.60 11.10
C MET A 302 -3.97 30.15 11.97
N ALA A 303 -4.88 29.26 12.41
CA ALA A 303 -5.98 29.62 13.30
C ALA A 303 -5.54 30.27 14.63
N ASN A 304 -4.35 29.92 15.14
CA ASN A 304 -3.77 30.48 16.37
C ASN A 304 -3.11 31.86 16.18
N GLY A 305 -3.20 32.47 15.00
CA GLY A 305 -2.64 33.79 14.73
C GLY A 305 -1.11 33.81 14.52
N THR A 306 -0.49 32.66 14.25
CA THR A 306 0.93 32.58 13.84
C THR A 306 1.05 32.30 12.34
N GLN A 307 2.17 32.71 11.73
CA GLN A 307 2.43 32.46 10.32
C GLN A 307 2.73 30.98 10.06
N TRP A 308 2.27 30.45 8.94
CA TRP A 308 2.59 29.09 8.53
C TRP A 308 4.04 28.99 8.06
N PRO A 309 4.87 28.08 8.61
CA PRO A 309 6.27 27.95 8.20
C PRO A 309 6.46 27.30 6.82
N GLY A 310 5.44 26.62 6.30
CA GLY A 310 5.50 25.92 5.01
C GLY A 310 5.19 26.82 3.82
N THR A 311 4.58 26.22 2.79
CA THR A 311 4.16 26.90 1.56
C THR A 311 2.97 27.82 1.82
N TRP A 312 3.07 29.07 1.37
CA TRP A 312 2.00 30.07 1.44
C TRP A 312 1.09 30.03 0.21
N ILE A 313 -0.14 30.54 0.39
CA ILE A 313 -1.11 30.76 -0.69
C ILE A 313 -0.53 31.70 -1.76
N ASP A 314 0.09 32.79 -1.31
CA ASP A 314 0.87 33.71 -2.13
C ASP A 314 2.36 33.38 -1.93
N PRO A 315 3.01 32.67 -2.87
CA PRO A 315 4.34 32.12 -2.64
C PRO A 315 5.41 33.20 -2.52
N THR A 316 6.35 33.04 -1.58
CA THR A 316 7.52 33.93 -1.39
C THR A 316 8.83 33.14 -1.36
N GLU A 317 9.97 33.81 -1.11
CA GLU A 317 11.29 33.18 -1.28
C GLU A 317 11.46 31.91 -0.44
N ASN A 318 11.00 31.91 0.83
CA ASN A 318 11.13 30.80 1.77
C ASN A 318 9.81 30.10 2.12
N HIS A 319 8.74 30.42 1.39
CA HIS A 319 7.39 29.90 1.63
C HIS A 319 6.71 29.50 0.31
N ARG A 320 7.40 28.71 -0.51
CA ARG A 320 6.88 28.21 -1.79
C ARG A 320 7.09 26.72 -1.94
N LYS A 321 6.33 26.08 -2.84
CA LYS A 321 6.52 24.67 -3.20
C LYS A 321 7.98 24.43 -3.61
N GLY A 322 8.66 23.50 -2.94
CA GLY A 322 10.08 23.21 -3.17
C GLY A 322 11.07 24.12 -2.44
N HIS A 323 10.61 25.14 -1.71
CA HIS A 323 11.46 25.96 -0.82
C HIS A 323 10.67 26.43 0.42
N HIS A 324 10.74 25.64 1.49
CA HIS A 324 10.11 25.93 2.77
C HIS A 324 10.77 25.15 3.92
N ALA A 325 10.56 25.62 5.15
CA ALA A 325 11.07 24.97 6.35
C ALA A 325 10.43 23.59 6.57
N GLY A 326 11.13 22.73 7.31
CA GLY A 326 10.58 21.47 7.81
C GLY A 326 9.54 21.72 8.91
N ILE A 327 8.53 20.86 8.98
CA ILE A 327 7.39 20.95 9.87
C ILE A 327 7.10 19.55 10.41
N ALA A 328 7.01 19.41 11.73
CA ALA A 328 6.48 18.21 12.34
C ALA A 328 5.54 18.62 13.48
N LYS A 329 4.29 18.16 13.42
CA LYS A 329 3.24 18.51 14.39
C LYS A 329 2.47 17.26 14.80
N VAL A 330 2.33 17.05 16.11
CA VAL A 330 1.47 16.00 16.66
C VAL A 330 0.05 16.55 16.72
N VAL A 331 -0.87 15.93 15.98
CA VAL A 331 -2.29 16.33 15.90
C VAL A 331 -3.12 15.58 16.94
N LEU A 332 -2.85 14.29 17.15
CA LEU A 332 -3.39 13.48 18.24
C LEU A 332 -2.21 12.89 19.02
N ASP A 333 -2.15 13.15 20.33
CA ASP A 333 -1.05 12.69 21.17
C ASP A 333 -1.13 11.18 21.45
N HIS A 334 -0.01 10.61 21.89
CA HIS A 334 0.07 9.19 22.20
C HIS A 334 -0.88 8.84 23.36
N PRO A 335 -1.67 7.75 23.26
CA PRO A 335 -2.64 7.36 24.30
C PRO A 335 -2.07 7.24 25.72
N SER A 336 -0.79 6.85 25.83
CA SER A 336 -0.10 6.67 27.12
C SER A 336 0.35 7.97 27.79
N ARG A 337 0.35 9.12 27.10
CA ARG A 337 0.74 10.41 27.70
C ARG A 337 -0.37 11.06 28.53
N GLY A 338 -1.56 10.46 28.55
CA GLY A 338 -2.72 10.97 29.28
C GLY A 338 -3.31 12.22 28.63
N HIS A 339 -4.58 12.50 28.92
CA HIS A 339 -5.20 13.77 28.53
C HIS A 339 -4.62 14.91 29.39
N HIS A 340 -3.64 15.64 28.87
CA HIS A 340 -3.33 16.99 29.36
C HIS A 340 -4.07 18.01 28.50
N ASP A 341 -5.39 18.11 28.66
CA ASP A 341 -6.01 19.43 28.79
C ASP A 341 -7.42 19.34 29.38
N GLY A 342 -7.68 20.19 30.38
CA GLY A 342 -8.92 20.28 31.14
C GLY A 342 -10.03 21.03 30.40
N SER A 343 -10.35 20.60 29.18
CA SER A 343 -11.60 20.98 28.53
C SER A 343 -12.54 19.79 28.58
N GLU A 344 -13.56 19.86 29.43
CA GLU A 344 -14.81 19.13 29.26
C GLU A 344 -15.42 19.54 27.91
N THR A 345 -14.86 19.06 26.80
CA THR A 345 -15.62 18.97 25.56
C THR A 345 -16.63 17.86 25.80
N ASN A 346 -17.92 18.21 25.79
CA ASN A 346 -19.03 17.27 25.62
C ASN A 346 -18.85 16.48 24.31
N SER A 347 -17.83 15.62 24.22
CA SER A 347 -17.65 14.65 23.16
C SER A 347 -18.77 13.65 23.34
N PRO A 348 -19.74 13.57 22.42
CA PRO A 348 -20.93 12.82 22.73
C PRO A 348 -20.62 11.34 22.46
N SER A 349 -20.28 10.62 23.53
CA SER A 349 -19.75 9.26 23.54
C SER A 349 -20.70 8.29 22.84
N ILE A 350 -20.20 7.56 21.84
CA ILE A 350 -20.85 6.33 21.37
C ILE A 350 -20.49 5.26 22.42
N GLY A 351 -21.33 5.13 23.46
CA GLY A 351 -20.96 4.45 24.70
C GLY A 351 -20.40 3.02 24.58
N ALA A 352 -19.70 2.61 25.66
CA ALA A 352 -19.17 1.28 25.98
C ALA A 352 -17.96 0.75 25.17
N THR A 353 -17.25 1.59 24.39
CA THR A 353 -16.01 1.19 23.70
C THR A 353 -14.82 2.06 24.13
N ASP A 354 -13.61 1.55 23.92
CA ASP A 354 -12.37 2.32 24.12
C ASP A 354 -12.38 3.55 23.21
N GLU A 355 -12.37 4.75 23.81
CA GLU A 355 -12.43 6.04 23.10
C GLU A 355 -11.04 6.55 22.70
N ARG A 356 -9.96 5.90 23.16
CA ARG A 356 -8.59 6.32 22.85
C ARG A 356 -8.31 6.21 21.36
N LEU A 357 -7.55 7.16 20.83
CA LEU A 357 -7.17 7.23 19.42
C LEU A 357 -5.68 7.00 19.23
N PRO A 358 -5.25 6.33 18.14
CA PRO A 358 -3.84 6.22 17.80
C PRO A 358 -3.18 7.59 17.63
N MET A 359 -1.88 7.67 17.90
CA MET A 359 -1.12 8.91 17.68
C MET A 359 -1.20 9.32 16.21
N LEU A 360 -1.39 10.61 15.94
CA LEU A 360 -1.45 11.17 14.58
C LEU A 360 -0.45 12.30 14.44
N VAL A 361 0.45 12.18 13.47
CA VAL A 361 1.55 13.13 13.25
C VAL A 361 1.52 13.65 11.82
N TYR A 362 1.52 14.98 11.67
CA TYR A 362 1.79 15.66 10.41
C TYR A 362 3.29 15.89 10.26
N VAL A 363 3.83 15.54 9.10
CA VAL A 363 5.23 15.80 8.73
C VAL A 363 5.24 16.48 7.37
N SER A 364 5.97 17.58 7.24
CA SER A 364 6.40 18.12 5.96
C SER A 364 7.89 18.35 6.07
N ARG A 365 8.68 17.65 5.26
CA ARG A 365 10.13 17.80 5.28
C ARG A 365 10.56 19.14 4.73
N GLU A 366 11.71 19.62 5.17
CA GLU A 366 12.29 20.82 4.61
C GLU A 366 12.57 20.62 3.12
N LYS A 367 12.28 21.63 2.31
CA LYS A 367 12.63 21.66 0.89
C LYS A 367 13.49 22.89 0.61
N ASN A 368 14.54 22.69 -0.16
CA ASN A 368 15.43 23.77 -0.60
C ASN A 368 15.87 23.49 -2.05
N PRO A 369 15.84 24.48 -2.96
CA PRO A 369 16.22 24.31 -4.37
C PRO A 369 17.64 23.76 -4.60
N SER A 370 18.52 23.89 -3.61
CA SER A 370 19.90 23.40 -3.66
C SER A 370 20.02 21.89 -3.41
N TYR A 371 18.92 21.21 -3.04
CA TYR A 371 18.90 19.81 -2.66
C TYR A 371 17.83 19.05 -3.46
N ASP A 372 18.19 17.88 -3.99
CA ASP A 372 17.20 16.98 -4.56
C ASP A 372 16.37 16.34 -3.44
N HIS A 373 15.06 16.45 -3.56
CA HIS A 373 14.13 15.92 -2.58
C HIS A 373 13.71 14.47 -2.88
N ASN A 374 14.11 13.83 -3.97
CA ASN A 374 13.89 12.39 -4.19
C ASN A 374 12.41 11.94 -4.14
N LYS A 375 11.47 12.85 -4.44
CA LYS A 375 10.01 12.60 -4.50
C LYS A 375 9.53 11.73 -3.31
N LYS A 376 8.74 10.68 -3.56
CA LYS A 376 8.18 9.78 -2.55
C LYS A 376 9.23 9.07 -1.69
N ALA A 377 10.36 8.64 -2.28
CA ALA A 377 11.41 7.95 -1.54
C ALA A 377 11.97 8.81 -0.40
N GLY A 378 12.23 10.09 -0.68
CA GLY A 378 12.71 11.02 0.33
C GLY A 378 11.65 11.37 1.40
N ALA A 379 10.36 11.39 1.03
CA ALA A 379 9.26 11.58 1.98
C ALA A 379 9.19 10.40 2.97
N LEU A 380 9.22 9.18 2.45
CA LEU A 380 9.22 7.95 3.26
C LEU A 380 10.47 7.85 4.15
N ASN A 381 11.64 8.27 3.67
CA ASN A 381 12.85 8.30 4.49
C ASN A 381 12.81 9.36 5.59
N ALA A 382 12.26 10.54 5.32
CA ALA A 382 12.05 11.56 6.34
C ALA A 382 11.08 11.05 7.44
N GLN A 383 9.97 10.41 7.05
CA GLN A 383 9.06 9.73 7.98
C GLN A 383 9.76 8.60 8.75
N LEU A 384 10.60 7.80 8.08
CA LEU A 384 11.34 6.70 8.70
C LEU A 384 12.26 7.22 9.82
N ARG A 385 12.88 8.38 9.63
CA ARG A 385 13.71 9.03 10.65
C ARG A 385 12.87 9.68 11.75
N ALA A 386 11.87 10.46 11.39
CA ALA A 386 10.99 11.13 12.34
C ALA A 386 10.33 10.09 13.26
N SER A 387 9.69 9.07 12.71
CA SER A 387 9.05 8.00 13.49
C SER A 387 10.01 7.26 14.42
N ALA A 388 11.29 7.10 14.06
CA ALA A 388 12.30 6.50 14.94
C ALA A 388 12.58 7.34 16.20
N LEU A 389 12.31 8.65 16.16
CA LEU A 389 12.37 9.55 17.31
C LEU A 389 11.06 9.54 18.11
N ILE A 390 9.90 9.55 17.42
CA ILE A 390 8.60 9.79 18.08
C ILE A 390 8.01 8.51 18.71
N SER A 391 7.85 7.43 17.94
CA SER A 391 7.17 6.18 18.38
C SER A 391 8.07 4.94 18.31
N ASN A 392 9.08 4.96 17.44
CA ASN A 392 10.01 3.86 17.20
C ASN A 392 9.32 2.50 17.00
N GLY A 393 8.26 2.45 16.20
CA GLY A 393 7.52 1.23 15.89
C GLY A 393 8.42 0.17 15.24
N GLN A 394 8.32 -1.09 15.68
CA GLN A 394 9.16 -2.18 15.16
C GLN A 394 8.83 -2.53 13.70
N LEU A 395 7.56 -2.31 13.34
CA LEU A 395 7.03 -2.54 12.01
C LEU A 395 6.54 -1.21 11.43
N ILE A 396 6.57 -1.13 10.11
CA ILE A 396 6.16 0.05 9.35
C ILE A 396 5.28 -0.42 8.22
N ILE A 397 4.17 0.24 7.96
CA ILE A 397 3.37 -0.02 6.75
C ILE A 397 3.11 1.29 6.03
N ASN A 398 3.28 1.31 4.71
CA ASN A 398 3.11 2.52 3.93
C ASN A 398 1.90 2.44 2.99
N PHE A 399 1.27 3.59 2.78
CA PHE A 399 0.11 3.78 1.93
C PHE A 399 0.31 5.00 1.03
N ASP A 400 -0.18 4.87 -0.20
CA ASP A 400 -0.58 6.03 -1.00
C ASP A 400 -1.86 6.63 -0.43
N CYS A 401 -2.02 7.96 -0.56
CA CYS A 401 -3.15 8.69 0.03
C CYS A 401 -4.52 8.33 -0.55
N ASP A 402 -4.53 7.66 -1.71
CA ASP A 402 -5.72 7.13 -2.39
C ASP A 402 -6.07 5.68 -2.00
N HIS A 403 -5.28 5.06 -1.11
CA HIS A 403 -5.54 3.71 -0.58
C HIS A 403 -5.96 3.77 0.88
N TYR A 404 -6.95 2.97 1.26
CA TYR A 404 -7.51 2.93 2.61
C TYR A 404 -7.63 1.49 3.14
N ILE A 405 -7.82 1.37 4.45
CA ILE A 405 -8.06 0.07 5.11
C ILE A 405 -9.50 -0.35 4.89
N ASN A 406 -9.67 -1.38 4.05
CA ASN A 406 -10.96 -2.01 3.82
C ASN A 406 -11.27 -2.99 4.97
N ASN A 407 -10.36 -3.96 5.19
CA ASN A 407 -10.50 -4.95 6.26
C ASN A 407 -9.70 -4.54 7.51
N SER A 408 -10.38 -4.40 8.65
CA SER A 408 -9.76 -4.02 9.92
C SER A 408 -8.71 -4.99 10.48
N GLN A 409 -8.73 -6.25 10.05
CA GLN A 409 -7.77 -7.26 10.47
C GLN A 409 -6.49 -7.27 9.61
N ALA A 410 -6.35 -6.33 8.66
CA ALA A 410 -5.21 -6.29 7.73
C ALA A 410 -3.86 -6.20 8.46
N LEU A 411 -3.74 -5.32 9.46
CA LEU A 411 -2.47 -5.19 10.20
C LEU A 411 -2.15 -6.44 11.02
N ARG A 412 -3.13 -7.01 11.72
CA ARG A 412 -2.96 -8.28 12.45
C ARG A 412 -2.60 -9.43 11.51
N SER A 413 -3.16 -9.45 10.30
CA SER A 413 -2.85 -10.42 9.26
C SER A 413 -1.38 -10.37 8.86
N ALA A 414 -0.83 -9.18 8.62
CA ALA A 414 0.58 -9.01 8.30
C ALA A 414 1.49 -9.43 9.47
N VAL A 415 1.12 -9.06 10.69
CA VAL A 415 1.87 -9.38 11.91
C VAL A 415 1.95 -10.90 12.16
N CYS A 416 0.93 -11.67 11.78
CA CYS A 416 0.99 -13.13 11.81
C CYS A 416 2.23 -13.68 11.09
N PHE A 417 2.58 -13.12 9.93
CA PHE A 417 3.75 -13.53 9.18
C PHE A 417 5.05 -13.04 9.82
N MET A 418 5.07 -11.80 10.33
CA MET A 418 6.25 -11.20 10.96
C MET A 418 6.68 -11.88 12.27
N LEU A 419 5.73 -12.50 12.97
CA LEU A 419 5.94 -13.15 14.27
C LEU A 419 5.90 -14.68 14.21
N ASP A 420 5.67 -15.28 13.03
CA ASP A 420 5.65 -16.74 12.90
C ASP A 420 7.03 -17.31 13.19
N GLN A 421 7.07 -18.36 13.98
CA GLN A 421 8.34 -18.90 14.48
C GLN A 421 9.21 -19.56 13.42
N ARG A 422 8.62 -19.99 12.29
CA ARG A 422 9.38 -20.69 11.25
C ARG A 422 10.34 -19.75 10.54
N ASP A 423 9.87 -18.54 10.24
CA ASP A 423 10.58 -17.64 9.32
C ASP A 423 10.24 -16.15 9.50
N GLY A 424 9.48 -15.78 10.53
CA GLY A 424 9.09 -14.40 10.79
C GLY A 424 10.31 -13.48 10.98
N ASP A 425 11.33 -13.96 11.69
CA ASP A 425 12.59 -13.22 11.90
C ASP A 425 13.38 -12.97 10.60
N ASN A 426 13.20 -13.80 9.57
CA ASN A 426 13.81 -13.62 8.24
C ASN A 426 12.87 -12.92 7.25
N THR A 427 11.64 -12.60 7.66
CA THR A 427 10.68 -11.86 6.85
C THR A 427 10.96 -10.36 7.00
N ALA A 428 11.38 -9.73 5.90
CA ALA A 428 11.61 -8.29 5.84
C ALA A 428 10.34 -7.51 5.57
N PHE A 429 9.46 -8.00 4.70
CA PHE A 429 8.21 -7.33 4.40
C PHE A 429 7.08 -8.27 3.98
N VAL A 430 5.84 -7.84 4.20
CA VAL A 430 4.60 -8.51 3.79
C VAL A 430 3.85 -7.59 2.83
N GLN A 431 3.69 -8.03 1.58
CA GLN A 431 2.99 -7.29 0.53
C GLN A 431 1.53 -7.76 0.46
N PHE A 432 0.61 -6.81 0.33
CA PHE A 432 -0.80 -7.07 0.04
C PHE A 432 -1.12 -6.81 -1.45
N PRO A 433 -2.17 -7.45 -2.00
CA PRO A 433 -2.73 -7.07 -3.29
C PRO A 433 -3.20 -5.61 -3.28
N GLN A 434 -2.97 -4.89 -4.38
CA GLN A 434 -3.66 -3.61 -4.63
C GLN A 434 -5.00 -3.90 -5.31
N ARG A 435 -6.04 -3.19 -4.86
CA ARG A 435 -7.43 -3.36 -5.27
C ARG A 435 -8.07 -2.01 -5.39
N PHE A 436 -9.06 -1.90 -6.27
CA PHE A 436 -9.65 -0.62 -6.64
C PHE A 436 -11.16 -0.75 -6.74
N ASP A 437 -11.90 0.23 -6.23
CA ASP A 437 -13.36 0.20 -6.17
C ASP A 437 -14.01 0.79 -7.44
N ASN A 438 -13.36 1.79 -8.04
CA ASN A 438 -13.88 2.60 -9.14
C ASN A 438 -13.54 2.05 -10.54
N VAL A 439 -13.29 0.74 -10.65
CA VAL A 439 -13.01 0.12 -11.96
C VAL A 439 -14.31 -0.29 -12.62
N ASP A 440 -14.52 0.17 -13.85
CA ASP A 440 -15.68 -0.21 -14.65
C ASP A 440 -15.80 -1.75 -14.77
N PRO A 441 -17.02 -2.33 -14.75
CA PRO A 441 -17.22 -3.78 -14.83
C PRO A 441 -16.59 -4.45 -16.06
N THR A 442 -16.40 -3.73 -17.16
CA THR A 442 -15.70 -4.25 -18.36
C THR A 442 -14.18 -4.23 -18.24
N ASP A 443 -13.64 -3.49 -17.26
CA ASP A 443 -12.22 -3.26 -17.01
C ASP A 443 -11.41 -3.02 -18.29
N ARG A 444 -11.92 -2.13 -19.16
CA ARG A 444 -11.34 -1.88 -20.48
C ARG A 444 -9.88 -1.41 -20.43
N TYR A 445 -9.47 -0.75 -19.34
CA TYR A 445 -8.09 -0.27 -19.14
C TYR A 445 -7.20 -1.29 -18.41
N GLY A 446 -7.74 -2.43 -17.99
CA GLY A 446 -7.00 -3.48 -17.29
C GLY A 446 -6.44 -3.02 -15.95
N ASN A 447 -7.16 -2.14 -15.25
CA ASN A 447 -6.72 -1.48 -14.02
C ASN A 447 -6.62 -2.47 -12.84
N HIS A 448 -7.45 -3.52 -12.80
CA HIS A 448 -7.32 -4.51 -11.73
C HIS A 448 -6.00 -5.29 -11.77
N ASN A 449 -5.37 -5.41 -12.94
CA ASN A 449 -4.13 -6.15 -13.15
C ASN A 449 -4.14 -7.56 -12.51
N ARG A 450 -5.27 -8.27 -12.63
CA ARG A 450 -5.54 -9.55 -11.94
C ARG A 450 -4.47 -10.61 -12.20
N VAL A 451 -3.92 -10.70 -13.42
CA VAL A 451 -2.87 -11.67 -13.76
C VAL A 451 -1.61 -11.48 -12.90
N PHE A 452 -1.28 -10.23 -12.60
CA PHE A 452 -0.12 -9.90 -11.77
C PHE A 452 -0.41 -10.21 -10.29
N PHE A 453 -1.48 -9.64 -9.72
CA PHE A 453 -1.78 -9.77 -8.30
C PHE A 453 -2.31 -11.15 -7.89
N ASP A 454 -3.02 -11.86 -8.76
CA ASP A 454 -3.70 -13.12 -8.41
C ASP A 454 -2.99 -14.36 -8.99
N GLY A 455 -2.02 -14.15 -9.89
CA GLY A 455 -1.20 -15.23 -10.46
C GLY A 455 0.27 -15.05 -10.14
N THR A 456 0.86 -13.96 -10.62
CA THR A 456 2.31 -13.74 -10.54
C THR A 456 2.78 -13.57 -9.09
N MET A 457 2.07 -12.80 -8.26
CA MET A 457 2.46 -12.63 -6.85
C MET A 457 2.41 -13.93 -6.04
N LEU A 458 1.44 -14.79 -6.29
CA LEU A 458 1.38 -16.13 -5.66
C LEU A 458 2.54 -17.03 -6.12
N ALA A 459 2.95 -16.91 -7.38
CA ALA A 459 4.14 -17.58 -7.90
C ALA A 459 5.42 -17.11 -7.19
N LEU A 460 5.62 -15.79 -7.08
CA LEU A 460 6.79 -15.23 -6.39
C LEU A 460 6.81 -15.55 -4.90
N ASN A 461 5.65 -15.67 -4.27
CA ASN A 461 5.52 -16.08 -2.87
C ASN A 461 6.04 -17.52 -2.62
N GLY A 462 6.07 -18.37 -3.65
CA GLY A 462 6.68 -19.69 -3.58
C GLY A 462 8.21 -19.71 -3.77
N LEU A 463 8.81 -18.56 -4.03
CA LEU A 463 10.25 -18.34 -4.17
C LEU A 463 10.78 -17.60 -2.93
N GLN A 464 11.57 -16.55 -3.14
CA GLN A 464 12.09 -15.70 -2.08
C GLN A 464 11.02 -14.72 -1.54
N GLY A 465 9.96 -14.48 -2.32
CA GLY A 465 8.81 -13.64 -1.95
C GLY A 465 8.41 -12.64 -3.03
N PRO A 466 7.23 -12.00 -2.89
CA PRO A 466 6.79 -10.92 -3.79
C PRO A 466 7.71 -9.69 -3.71
N SER A 467 7.78 -8.93 -4.80
CA SER A 467 8.43 -7.61 -4.81
C SER A 467 7.60 -6.58 -4.04
N TYR A 468 8.24 -5.52 -3.55
CA TYR A 468 7.55 -4.35 -3.01
C TYR A 468 6.98 -3.50 -4.17
N LEU A 469 5.74 -3.03 -4.02
CA LEU A 469 4.96 -2.35 -5.07
C LEU A 469 4.45 -0.96 -4.67
N GLY A 470 5.09 -0.32 -3.69
CA GLY A 470 4.85 1.10 -3.39
C GLY A 470 3.75 1.40 -2.38
N THR A 471 2.81 0.49 -2.09
CA THR A 471 1.71 0.70 -1.13
C THR A 471 1.23 -0.64 -0.54
N GLY A 472 0.58 -0.59 0.64
CA GLY A 472 0.03 -1.76 1.31
C GLY A 472 1.10 -2.79 1.65
N CYS A 473 2.28 -2.35 2.07
CA CYS A 473 3.42 -3.22 2.36
C CYS A 473 3.93 -2.97 3.78
N MET A 474 3.88 -4.00 4.62
CA MET A 474 4.40 -3.93 5.99
C MET A 474 5.85 -4.37 6.01
N PHE A 475 6.77 -3.48 6.37
CA PHE A 475 8.18 -3.72 6.58
C PHE A 475 8.52 -3.95 8.04
N ARG A 476 9.52 -4.79 8.28
CA ARG A 476 10.33 -4.75 9.48
C ARG A 476 11.26 -3.55 9.39
N ARG A 477 11.20 -2.63 10.36
CA ARG A 477 12.03 -1.41 10.37
C ARG A 477 13.51 -1.70 10.15
N LEU A 478 14.04 -2.73 10.82
CA LEU A 478 15.45 -3.14 10.68
C LEU A 478 15.85 -3.56 9.26
N ALA A 479 14.93 -4.11 8.47
CA ALA A 479 15.23 -4.48 7.08
C ALA A 479 15.44 -3.25 6.18
N LEU A 480 14.88 -2.10 6.55
CA LEU A 480 15.12 -0.83 5.87
C LEU A 480 16.47 -0.22 6.26
N TYR A 481 16.99 -0.46 7.48
CA TYR A 481 18.24 0.13 7.94
C TYR A 481 19.53 -0.54 7.47
N VAL A 482 19.45 -1.77 6.95
CA VAL A 482 20.56 -2.52 6.29
C VAL A 482 21.77 -2.86 7.15
N SER A 483 22.03 -2.15 8.25
CA SER A 483 23.18 -2.38 9.12
C SER A 483 22.77 -2.96 10.47
N LYS A 484 23.47 -4.04 10.88
CA LYS A 484 23.45 -4.52 12.27
C LYS A 484 23.89 -3.44 13.28
N ALA A 485 24.53 -2.36 12.83
CA ALA A 485 25.01 -1.26 13.67
C ALA A 485 23.88 -0.32 14.15
N LEU A 486 22.69 -0.36 13.54
CA LEU A 486 21.51 0.39 13.99
C LEU A 486 20.59 -0.44 14.91
N LYS A 487 21.12 -1.51 15.51
CA LYS A 487 20.49 -2.23 16.64
C LYS A 487 20.55 -1.40 17.93
N GLN A 488 20.17 -0.14 17.88
CA GLN A 488 19.79 0.55 19.11
C GLN A 488 18.34 0.17 19.38
N GLU A 489 18.16 -0.73 20.34
CA GLU A 489 16.88 -0.89 21.03
C GLU A 489 16.59 0.42 21.79
N ARG A 490 16.11 1.44 21.07
CA ARG A 490 15.46 2.58 21.71
C ARG A 490 14.12 2.11 22.25
N THR A 491 13.80 2.52 23.47
CA THR A 491 12.56 2.16 24.15
C THR A 491 11.36 2.62 23.31
N ILE A 492 10.27 1.84 23.32
CA ILE A 492 9.02 2.13 22.59
C ILE A 492 8.25 3.29 23.26
N THR A 493 8.67 3.72 24.45
CA THR A 493 8.05 4.83 25.15
C THR A 493 8.35 6.14 24.42
N PRO A 494 7.32 6.94 24.06
CA PRO A 494 7.54 8.23 23.43
C PRO A 494 8.41 9.13 24.33
N PRO A 495 9.42 9.82 23.79
CA PRO A 495 10.28 10.72 24.58
C PRO A 495 9.48 11.91 25.14
N PRO A 496 9.98 12.62 26.16
CA PRO A 496 9.40 13.91 26.55
C PRO A 496 9.45 14.91 25.38
N LEU A 497 8.37 15.68 25.19
CA LEU A 497 8.28 16.73 24.16
C LEU A 497 8.93 18.02 24.65
N ASP A 498 10.25 18.01 24.82
CA ASP A 498 11.04 19.20 25.19
C ASP A 498 11.69 19.87 23.97
N ASP A 499 12.30 21.04 24.17
CA ASP A 499 12.96 21.80 23.10
C ASP A 499 14.07 20.99 22.41
N THR A 500 14.73 20.07 23.14
CA THR A 500 15.79 19.23 22.57
C THR A 500 15.22 18.20 21.60
N PHE A 501 14.06 17.61 21.93
CA PHE A 501 13.34 16.71 21.06
C PHE A 501 12.88 17.42 19.78
N PHE A 502 12.31 18.63 19.89
CA PHE A 502 11.87 19.38 18.71
C PHE A 502 13.05 19.80 17.81
N ALA A 503 14.19 20.21 18.40
CA ALA A 503 15.41 20.48 17.64
C ALA A 503 15.96 19.23 16.92
N GLU A 504 15.93 18.05 17.56
CA GLU A 504 16.32 16.80 16.91
C GLU A 504 15.35 16.42 15.79
N LEU A 505 14.05 16.64 15.99
CA LEU A 505 13.01 16.37 15.02
C LEU A 505 13.16 17.25 13.77
N GLU A 506 13.37 18.55 13.94
CA GLU A 506 13.68 19.49 12.86
C GLU A 506 14.93 19.06 12.07
N ARG A 507 15.98 18.64 12.78
CA ARG A 507 17.22 18.16 12.16
C ARG A 507 16.97 16.93 11.29
N VAL A 508 16.19 15.94 11.74
CA VAL A 508 15.99 14.70 10.97
C VAL A 508 15.04 14.85 9.77
N VAL A 509 14.23 15.90 9.73
CA VAL A 509 13.38 16.23 8.57
C VAL A 509 14.01 17.29 7.65
N SER A 510 15.23 17.74 7.96
CA SER A 510 15.97 18.70 7.14
C SER A 510 16.42 18.10 5.80
N CYS A 511 16.46 18.95 4.78
CA CYS A 511 16.91 18.59 3.43
C CYS A 511 18.41 18.24 3.37
N ALA A 512 19.22 18.80 4.28
CA ALA A 512 20.66 18.57 4.32
C ALA A 512 21.05 17.24 4.99
N PHE A 513 20.13 16.59 5.71
CA PHE A 513 20.41 15.39 6.50
C PHE A 513 20.99 14.24 5.66
N ASP A 514 20.51 14.09 4.42
CA ASP A 514 20.86 12.96 3.57
C ASP A 514 22.21 13.12 2.85
N LYS A 515 22.75 14.35 2.78
CA LYS A 515 23.93 14.66 1.94
C LYS A 515 25.19 13.91 2.40
N GLU A 516 25.40 13.82 3.71
CA GLU A 516 26.60 13.24 4.33
C GLU A 516 26.34 11.87 4.96
N THR A 517 25.24 11.22 4.58
CA THR A 517 24.85 9.93 5.14
C THR A 517 24.58 8.89 4.05
N ASP A 518 24.39 7.63 4.46
CA ASP A 518 24.04 6.52 3.56
C ASP A 518 22.53 6.45 3.25
N TRP A 519 21.74 7.41 3.72
CA TRP A 519 20.31 7.49 3.45
C TRP A 519 20.03 7.61 1.95
N GLY A 520 19.10 6.81 1.44
CA GLY A 520 18.78 6.74 0.03
C GLY A 520 19.75 5.94 -0.84
N LYS A 521 21.01 5.79 -0.40
CA LYS A 521 22.05 5.02 -1.13
C LYS A 521 22.13 3.58 -0.65
N GLY A 522 22.11 3.39 0.67
CA GLY A 522 22.21 2.08 1.33
C GLY A 522 21.23 1.89 2.48
N VAL A 523 20.61 2.96 2.99
CA VAL A 523 19.69 2.97 4.13
C VAL A 523 18.33 3.54 3.69
N GLY A 524 17.25 2.91 4.13
CA GLY A 524 15.89 3.32 3.82
C GLY A 524 15.43 2.97 2.40
N TYR A 525 14.49 3.74 1.88
CA TYR A 525 14.00 3.69 0.50
C TYR A 525 15.04 4.30 -0.45
N ILE A 526 15.23 3.69 -1.62
CA ILE A 526 16.31 4.03 -2.55
C ILE A 526 16.02 5.31 -3.34
N TYR A 527 17.04 6.16 -3.49
CA TYR A 527 16.99 7.45 -4.19
C TYR A 527 17.34 7.33 -5.67
N ASP A 528 17.19 8.43 -6.42
CA ASP A 528 17.62 8.60 -7.81
C ASP A 528 17.06 7.57 -8.81
N ILE A 529 15.85 7.06 -8.56
CA ILE A 529 15.18 6.12 -9.46
C ILE A 529 13.66 6.30 -9.43
N ALA A 530 13.00 6.20 -10.58
CA ALA A 530 11.56 6.42 -10.70
C ALA A 530 10.69 5.29 -10.11
N THR A 531 11.26 4.09 -9.96
CA THR A 531 10.62 2.90 -9.36
C THR A 531 11.40 2.51 -8.10
N GLU A 532 11.41 3.38 -7.10
CA GLU A 532 12.11 3.16 -5.83
C GLU A 532 11.60 1.92 -5.11
N ASP A 533 10.34 1.58 -5.33
CA ASP A 533 9.65 0.46 -4.73
C ASP A 533 10.29 -0.90 -5.10
N ILE A 534 10.35 -1.21 -6.39
CA ILE A 534 10.92 -2.45 -6.89
C ILE A 534 12.39 -2.54 -6.51
N VAL A 535 13.12 -1.44 -6.59
CA VAL A 535 14.57 -1.37 -6.31
C VAL A 535 14.85 -1.55 -4.82
N THR A 536 14.05 -0.94 -3.94
CA THR A 536 14.15 -1.13 -2.49
C THR A 536 13.88 -2.59 -2.12
N GLY A 537 12.83 -3.21 -2.70
CA GLY A 537 12.54 -4.63 -2.52
C GLY A 537 13.67 -5.54 -3.01
N PHE A 538 14.20 -5.27 -4.21
CA PHE A 538 15.34 -5.99 -4.79
C PHE A 538 16.56 -5.93 -3.90
N ARG A 539 16.89 -4.75 -3.36
CA ARG A 539 18.03 -4.57 -2.46
C ARG A 539 17.86 -5.40 -1.19
N ILE A 540 16.68 -5.37 -0.58
CA ILE A 540 16.35 -6.14 0.62
C ILE A 540 16.50 -7.65 0.34
N HIS A 541 15.92 -8.17 -0.74
CA HIS A 541 16.10 -9.56 -1.14
C HIS A 541 17.56 -9.90 -1.47
N GLY A 542 18.29 -8.98 -2.08
CA GLY A 542 19.71 -9.12 -2.39
C GLY A 542 20.60 -9.30 -1.17
N GLN A 543 20.12 -8.93 0.02
CA GLN A 543 20.77 -9.13 1.33
C GLN A 543 20.38 -10.47 1.99
N GLY A 544 19.49 -11.24 1.37
CA GLY A 544 19.06 -12.56 1.81
C GLY A 544 17.76 -12.58 2.60
N TRP A 545 17.11 -11.42 2.77
CA TRP A 545 15.78 -11.34 3.37
C TRP A 545 14.73 -11.99 2.48
N ARG A 546 13.64 -12.44 3.11
CA ARG A 546 12.44 -12.92 2.42
C ARG A 546 11.30 -11.93 2.54
N SER A 547 10.33 -12.06 1.64
CA SER A 547 9.03 -11.39 1.78
C SER A 547 7.90 -12.39 1.62
N LEU A 548 6.71 -12.01 2.06
CA LEU A 548 5.51 -12.84 1.99
C LEU A 548 4.35 -12.07 1.37
N TYR A 549 3.48 -12.79 0.69
CA TYR A 549 2.26 -12.25 0.10
C TYR A 549 1.05 -12.59 0.97
N CYS A 550 0.40 -11.59 1.55
CA CYS A 550 -0.77 -11.80 2.40
C CYS A 550 -2.02 -11.91 1.54
N THR A 551 -2.64 -13.10 1.52
CA THR A 551 -3.98 -13.27 0.94
C THR A 551 -5.03 -13.31 2.04
N MET A 552 -6.00 -12.42 1.92
CA MET A 552 -7.18 -12.37 2.77
C MET A 552 -8.42 -12.73 1.95
N GLU A 553 -9.49 -13.14 2.63
CA GLU A 553 -10.77 -13.48 1.98
C GLU A 553 -11.49 -12.21 1.50
N HIS A 554 -11.57 -11.21 2.36
CA HIS A 554 -11.91 -9.84 1.99
C HIS A 554 -10.64 -9.05 1.74
N ASP A 555 -10.63 -8.23 0.68
CA ASP A 555 -9.48 -7.43 0.32
C ASP A 555 -9.07 -6.52 1.50
N ALA A 556 -7.76 -6.52 1.81
CA ALA A 556 -7.24 -5.82 2.98
C ALA A 556 -7.31 -4.30 2.81
N PHE A 557 -6.92 -3.85 1.61
CA PHE A 557 -6.82 -2.46 1.22
C PHE A 557 -7.51 -2.28 -0.11
N CYS A 558 -8.20 -1.16 -0.26
CA CYS A 558 -8.78 -0.71 -1.52
C CYS A 558 -8.32 0.71 -1.79
N GLY A 559 -8.29 1.11 -3.05
CA GLY A 559 -7.98 2.47 -3.46
C GLY A 559 -8.71 2.88 -4.72
N ILE A 560 -8.22 3.95 -5.34
CA ILE A 560 -8.83 4.55 -6.52
C ILE A 560 -7.90 4.35 -7.72
N ALA A 561 -8.38 3.67 -8.75
CA ALA A 561 -7.67 3.50 -10.00
C ALA A 561 -7.77 4.76 -10.88
N PRO A 562 -6.78 5.03 -11.76
CA PRO A 562 -6.91 6.05 -12.79
C PRO A 562 -8.13 5.78 -13.69
N ILE A 563 -9.05 6.74 -13.77
CA ILE A 563 -10.30 6.59 -14.54
C ILE A 563 -10.16 7.01 -16.00
N ASN A 564 -9.09 7.73 -16.35
CA ASN A 564 -8.84 8.17 -17.72
C ASN A 564 -7.59 7.50 -18.30
N LEU A 565 -7.62 7.32 -19.63
CA LEU A 565 -6.56 6.65 -20.36
C LEU A 565 -5.22 7.40 -20.28
N THR A 566 -5.25 8.74 -20.25
CA THR A 566 -4.05 9.58 -20.24
C THR A 566 -3.21 9.33 -18.98
N GLU A 567 -3.83 9.37 -17.81
CA GLU A 567 -3.17 9.07 -16.53
C GLU A 567 -2.66 7.64 -16.50
N ARG A 568 -3.46 6.69 -17.00
CA ARG A 568 -3.05 5.29 -17.08
C ARG A 568 -1.81 5.10 -17.95
N LEU A 569 -1.74 5.77 -19.11
CA LEU A 569 -0.58 5.74 -20.00
C LEU A 569 0.64 6.40 -19.36
N HIS A 570 0.48 7.56 -18.71
CA HIS A 570 1.58 8.21 -17.98
C HIS A 570 2.14 7.31 -16.88
N GLN A 571 1.28 6.57 -16.17
CA GLN A 571 1.70 5.61 -15.15
C GLN A 571 2.53 4.47 -15.77
N ILE A 572 2.07 3.88 -16.88
CA ILE A 572 2.79 2.80 -17.57
C ILE A 572 4.14 3.29 -18.12
N VAL A 573 4.20 4.50 -18.67
CA VAL A 573 5.45 5.11 -19.15
C VAL A 573 6.44 5.28 -18.00
N ARG A 574 5.99 5.78 -16.84
CA ARG A 574 6.83 5.96 -15.66
C ARG A 574 7.38 4.64 -15.14
N TRP A 575 6.53 3.60 -15.03
CA TRP A 575 6.95 2.25 -14.63
C TRP A 575 7.96 1.65 -15.61
N SER A 576 7.73 1.84 -16.90
CA SER A 576 8.61 1.32 -17.95
C SER A 576 9.96 2.04 -17.95
N GLY A 577 9.98 3.36 -17.77
CA GLY A 577 11.20 4.15 -17.59
C GLY A 577 12.00 3.69 -16.37
N GLY A 578 11.38 3.63 -15.19
CA GLY A 578 12.07 3.20 -13.97
C GLY A 578 12.56 1.74 -14.01
N SER A 579 11.84 0.86 -14.70
CA SER A 579 12.28 -0.53 -14.92
C SER A 579 13.58 -0.60 -15.74
N LEU A 580 13.71 0.25 -16.77
CA LEU A 580 14.94 0.35 -17.57
C LEU A 580 16.05 1.08 -16.81
N GLU A 581 15.74 2.13 -16.04
CA GLU A 581 16.70 2.78 -15.14
C GLU A 581 17.31 1.75 -14.17
N MET A 582 16.49 0.89 -13.56
CA MET A 582 16.96 -0.21 -12.71
C MET A 582 17.90 -1.14 -13.49
N PHE A 583 17.55 -1.53 -14.72
CA PHE A 583 18.39 -2.39 -15.55
C PHE A 583 19.76 -1.77 -15.87
N PHE A 584 19.82 -0.47 -16.16
CA PHE A 584 21.09 0.21 -16.49
C PHE A 584 21.84 0.74 -15.26
N SER A 585 21.29 0.58 -14.05
CA SER A 585 21.93 0.99 -12.80
C SER A 585 22.79 -0.12 -12.17
N HIS A 586 23.47 0.21 -11.07
CA HIS A 586 24.12 -0.78 -10.19
C HIS A 586 23.15 -1.80 -9.56
N ASN A 587 21.84 -1.52 -9.60
CA ASN A 587 20.79 -2.44 -9.14
C ASN A 587 20.35 -3.45 -10.22
N ASN A 588 21.13 -3.65 -11.28
CA ASN A 588 20.84 -4.63 -12.33
C ASN A 588 20.79 -6.06 -11.74
N PRO A 589 19.68 -6.81 -11.95
CA PRO A 589 19.54 -8.20 -11.49
C PRO A 589 20.60 -9.18 -12.05
N LEU A 590 21.32 -8.86 -13.13
CA LEU A 590 22.39 -9.70 -13.67
C LEU A 590 23.67 -9.65 -12.82
N ILE A 591 23.91 -8.54 -12.11
CA ILE A 591 25.19 -8.27 -11.42
C ILE A 591 24.97 -8.10 -9.91
N GLY A 592 23.88 -7.45 -9.51
CA GLY A 592 23.58 -7.11 -8.12
C GLY A 592 22.97 -8.26 -7.29
N GLY A 593 22.71 -8.02 -6.00
CA GLY A 593 21.95 -8.94 -5.15
C GLY A 593 22.66 -10.29 -4.88
N LYS A 594 23.74 -10.27 -4.09
CA LYS A 594 24.60 -11.45 -3.83
C LYS A 594 23.85 -12.67 -3.28
N LYS A 595 22.81 -12.46 -2.46
CA LYS A 595 22.04 -13.54 -1.81
C LYS A 595 20.68 -13.81 -2.46
N LEU A 596 20.45 -13.25 -3.66
CA LEU A 596 19.21 -13.44 -4.38
C LEU A 596 19.12 -14.87 -4.96
N TRP A 597 17.99 -15.54 -4.76
CA TRP A 597 17.77 -16.87 -5.33
C TRP A 597 17.76 -16.80 -6.85
N LEU A 598 18.26 -17.85 -7.53
CA LEU A 598 18.42 -17.83 -8.99
C LEU A 598 17.11 -17.54 -9.73
N ILE A 599 16.00 -18.17 -9.34
CA ILE A 599 14.70 -17.94 -9.99
C ILE A 599 14.11 -16.58 -9.56
N GLN A 600 14.40 -16.09 -8.36
CA GLN A 600 14.04 -14.73 -7.95
C GLN A 600 14.78 -13.69 -8.81
N ARG A 601 16.05 -13.94 -9.12
CA ARG A 601 16.85 -13.12 -10.04
C ARG A 601 16.24 -13.06 -11.42
N VAL A 602 15.80 -14.20 -11.95
CA VAL A 602 15.07 -14.27 -13.23
C VAL A 602 13.78 -13.45 -13.18
N SER A 603 13.04 -13.48 -12.06
CA SER A 603 11.83 -12.65 -11.90
C SER A 603 12.15 -11.16 -11.93
N TYR A 604 13.15 -10.71 -11.17
CA TYR A 604 13.55 -9.29 -11.19
C TYR A 604 14.07 -8.87 -12.57
N LEU A 605 14.84 -9.73 -13.23
CA LEU A 605 15.28 -9.47 -14.61
C LEU A 605 14.06 -9.26 -15.52
N ASN A 606 13.07 -10.16 -15.48
CA ASN A 606 11.82 -10.04 -16.23
C ASN A 606 11.10 -8.70 -15.95
N MET A 607 11.02 -8.29 -14.67
CA MET A 607 10.41 -7.01 -14.28
C MET A 607 11.19 -5.79 -14.78
N THR A 608 12.50 -5.90 -15.01
CA THR A 608 13.31 -4.77 -15.51
C THR A 608 13.36 -4.67 -17.03
N VAL A 609 13.35 -5.80 -17.75
CA VAL A 609 13.53 -5.82 -19.22
C VAL A 609 12.22 -5.90 -20.01
N TYR A 610 11.06 -6.06 -19.35
CA TYR A 610 9.78 -6.12 -20.07
C TYR A 610 9.54 -4.95 -21.05
N PRO A 611 9.95 -3.69 -20.77
CA PRO A 611 9.71 -2.57 -21.69
C PRO A 611 10.37 -2.74 -23.05
N VAL A 612 11.52 -3.42 -23.11
CA VAL A 612 12.24 -3.70 -24.37
C VAL A 612 11.39 -4.53 -25.32
N THR A 613 10.45 -5.32 -24.81
CA THR A 613 9.48 -6.10 -25.62
C THR A 613 8.63 -5.20 -26.52
N SER A 614 8.36 -3.95 -26.14
CA SER A 614 7.60 -3.00 -26.96
C SER A 614 8.26 -2.68 -28.31
N ILE A 615 9.59 -2.64 -28.36
CA ILE A 615 10.37 -2.39 -29.59
C ILE A 615 10.09 -3.52 -30.60
N PHE A 616 10.14 -4.77 -30.12
CA PHE A 616 9.89 -5.94 -30.96
C PHE A 616 8.42 -6.08 -31.36
N ILE A 617 7.48 -5.67 -30.51
CA ILE A 617 6.06 -5.58 -30.88
C ILE A 617 5.86 -4.57 -32.02
N LEU A 618 6.48 -3.39 -31.93
CA LEU A 618 6.38 -2.37 -32.97
C LEU A 618 6.98 -2.85 -34.30
N ILE A 619 8.14 -3.50 -34.24
CA ILE A 619 8.78 -4.14 -35.38
C ILE A 619 7.82 -5.12 -36.07
N TYR A 620 7.17 -6.00 -35.29
CA TYR A 620 6.23 -6.99 -35.83
C TYR A 620 4.98 -6.34 -36.42
N ALA A 621 4.45 -5.31 -35.76
CA ALA A 621 3.26 -4.61 -36.22
C ALA A 621 3.48 -3.84 -37.54
N LEU A 622 4.71 -3.38 -37.78
CA LEU A 622 5.09 -2.65 -39.00
C LEU A 622 5.58 -3.57 -40.12
N GLN A 623 5.80 -4.86 -39.86
CA GLN A 623 6.28 -5.79 -40.86
C GLN A 623 5.14 -6.14 -41.84
N PRO A 624 5.36 -6.02 -43.17
CA PRO A 624 4.36 -6.41 -44.16
C PRO A 624 4.04 -7.90 -44.03
N SER A 625 2.75 -8.24 -44.08
CA SER A 625 2.22 -9.62 -43.98
C SER A 625 2.93 -10.59 -44.92
N ASP A 626 3.26 -10.11 -46.13
CA ASP A 626 3.81 -10.91 -47.23
C ASP A 626 5.30 -11.23 -47.06
N VAL A 627 5.98 -10.61 -46.10
CA VAL A 627 7.45 -10.76 -45.91
C VAL A 627 7.80 -11.56 -44.65
N ALA A 628 6.89 -11.63 -43.66
CA ALA A 628 7.13 -12.35 -42.41
C ALA A 628 7.06 -13.89 -42.57
N TYR A 629 6.18 -14.37 -43.44
CA TYR A 629 5.96 -15.79 -43.69
C TYR A 629 5.80 -16.02 -45.20
N PRO A 630 6.90 -16.27 -45.95
CA PRO A 630 6.76 -16.75 -47.32
C PRO A 630 6.02 -18.11 -47.26
N CYS A 631 4.91 -18.21 -48.01
CA CYS A 631 4.09 -19.43 -48.11
C CYS A 631 4.90 -20.67 -48.51
#